data_AF-A0A7C4V485-F1
#
_entry.id   AF-A0A7C4V485-F1
#
_cell.length_a   1.000
_cell.length_b   1.000
_cell.length_c   1.000
_cell.angle_alpha   90.00
_cell.angle_beta   90.00
_cell.angle_gamma   90.00
#
_symmetry.space_group_name_H-M   'P 1'
#
loop_
_entity.id
_entity.type
_entity.pdbx_description
1 polymer ?
#
loop_
_entity_poly.entity_id
_entity_poly.type
_entity_poly.pdbx_seq_one_letter_code
_entity_poly.pdbx_strand_id
1 'polypeptide(L)' 'MIWHRVGRGLQLLGLLIVPLALAGNLAELAGGPVWLDLKQMLLLAGLGVAVFYLGHALQRRVGGGSA' A
#
# COMPACT_ATOMS: atom_id res chain seq x y z
N MET A 1 19.90 -7.17 -8.72
CA MET A 1 19.77 -5.81 -8.13
C MET A 1 18.44 -5.12 -8.44
N ILE A 2 18.00 -5.03 -9.71
CA ILE A 2 16.80 -4.25 -10.07
C ILE A 2 15.50 -4.78 -9.44
N TRP A 3 15.33 -6.10 -9.38
CA TRP A 3 14.14 -6.73 -8.80
C TRP A 3 13.97 -6.48 -7.30
N HIS A 4 15.06 -6.39 -6.54
CA HIS A 4 15.00 -5.98 -5.13
C HIS A 4 14.53 -4.53 -4.97
N ARG A 5 15.00 -3.62 -5.84
CA ARG A 5 14.56 -2.21 -5.84
C ARG A 5 13.08 -2.10 -6.18
N VAL A 6 12.61 -2.85 -7.18
CA VAL A 6 11.19 -2.89 -7.57
C VAL A 6 10.33 -3.41 -6.41
N GLY A 7 10.69 -4.54 -5.80
CA GLY A 7 9.93 -5.08 -4.68
C GLY A 7 9.89 -4.13 -3.47
N ARG A 8 10.99 -3.42 -3.19
CA ARG A 8 11.02 -2.40 -2.12
C ARG A 8 10.16 -1.19 -2.46
N GLY A 9 10.16 -0.75 -3.72
CA GLY A 9 9.28 0.32 -4.20
C GLY A 9 7.81 -0.04 -4.01
N LEU A 10 7.40 -1.26 -4.37
CA LEU A 10 6.03 -1.75 -4.17
C LEU A 10 5.63 -1.79 -2.70
N GLN A 11 6.52 -2.23 -1.81
CA GLN A 11 6.27 -2.18 -0.36
C GLN A 11 6.05 -0.74 0.13
N LEU A 12 6.90 0.20 -0.27
CA LEU A 12 6.76 1.60 0.15
C LEU A 12 5.48 2.23 -0.40
N LEU A 13 5.12 1.95 -1.65
CA LEU A 13 3.86 2.40 -2.23
C LEU A 13 2.66 1.84 -1.48
N GLY A 14 2.63 0.53 -1.23
CA GLY A 14 1.55 -0.10 -0.47
C GLY A 14 1.43 0.45 0.95
N LEU A 15 2.56 0.70 1.62
CA LEU A 15 2.62 1.30 2.95
C LEU A 15 2.08 2.73 2.98
N LEU A 16 2.28 3.52 1.92
CA LEU A 16 1.78 4.89 1.83
C LEU A 16 0.29 4.96 1.48
N ILE A 17 -0.21 4.05 0.65
CA ILE A 17 -1.62 4.05 0.21
C ILE A 17 -2.58 3.86 1.40
N VAL A 18 -2.24 3.00 2.36
CA VAL A 18 -3.11 2.70 3.52
C VAL A 18 -3.39 3.93 4.40
N PRO A 19 -2.38 4.66 4.93
CA PRO A 19 -2.63 5.86 5.73
C PRO A 19 -3.25 6.99 4.92
N LEU A 20 -2.98 7.10 3.60
CA LEU A 20 -3.65 8.06 2.73
C LEU A 20 -5.15 7.74 2.59
N ALA A 21 -5.50 6.47 2.42
CA ALA A 21 -6.89 6.02 2.38
C ALA A 21 -7.63 6.35 3.70
N LEU A 22 -6.98 6.07 4.83
CA LEU A 22 -7.50 6.43 6.16
C LEU A 22 -7.70 7.94 6.29
N ALA A 23 -6.69 8.74 5.94
CA ALA A 23 -6.73 10.18 6.04
C ALA A 23 -7.86 10.79 5.20
N GLY A 24 -8.10 10.27 3.98
CA GLY A 24 -9.18 10.75 3.12
C GLY A 24 -10.58 10.50 3.68
N ASN A 25 -10.75 9.44 4.47
CA ASN A 25 -12.01 9.16 5.17
C ASN A 25 -12.15 9.94 6.47
N LEU A 26 -11.06 10.05 7.25
CA LEU A 26 -11.06 10.75 8.54
C LEU A 26 -11.05 12.28 8.41
N ALA A 27 -10.89 12.83 7.20
CA ALA A 27 -10.90 14.27 6.95
C ALA A 27 -12.18 14.95 7.47
N GLU A 28 -13.31 14.23 7.49
CA GLU A 28 -14.57 14.72 8.06
C GLU A 28 -14.46 15.00 9.56
N LEU A 29 -13.76 14.15 10.31
CA LEU A 29 -13.57 14.31 11.75
C LEU A 29 -12.70 15.53 12.09
N ALA A 30 -11.92 16.02 11.13
CA ALA A 30 -11.10 17.22 11.27
C ALA A 30 -11.83 18.51 10.81
N GLY A 31 -13.13 18.42 10.49
CA GLY A 31 -13.92 19.54 9.96
C GLY A 31 -13.63 19.86 8.49
N GLY A 32 -12.94 18.96 7.78
CA GLY A 32 -12.67 19.06 6.35
C GLY A 32 -13.75 18.37 5.50
N PRO A 33 -13.71 18.55 4.17
CA PRO A 33 -14.61 17.82 3.27
C PRO A 33 -14.33 16.31 3.31
N VAL A 34 -15.37 15.49 3.12
CA VAL A 34 -15.21 14.04 2.94
C VAL A 34 -14.54 13.79 1.59
N TRP A 35 -13.32 13.26 1.60
CA TRP A 35 -12.60 12.94 0.35
C TRP A 35 -12.85 11.50 -0.10
N LEU A 36 -13.00 10.58 0.86
CA LEU A 36 -13.26 9.16 0.60
C LEU A 36 -14.36 8.65 1.52
N ASP A 37 -15.41 8.08 0.94
CA ASP A 37 -16.40 7.33 1.71
C ASP A 37 -15.80 5.98 2.19
N LEU A 38 -16.41 5.35 3.20
CA LEU A 38 -15.92 4.13 3.85
C LEU A 38 -15.59 3.02 2.84
N LYS A 39 -16.46 2.82 1.85
CA LYS A 39 -16.24 1.81 0.80
C LYS A 39 -14.97 2.11 0.00
N GLN A 40 -14.75 3.36 -0.37
CA GLN A 40 -13.58 3.77 -1.17
C GLN A 40 -12.30 3.64 -0.34
N MET A 41 -12.34 4.08 0.92
CA MET A 41 -11.24 3.92 1.88
C MET A 41 -10.85 2.45 2.04
N LEU A 42 -11.81 1.55 2.27
CA LEU A 42 -11.54 0.12 2.43
C LEU A 42 -10.95 -0.51 1.16
N LEU A 43 -11.48 -0.16 -0.02
CA LEU A 43 -10.95 -0.64 -1.30
C LEU A 43 -9.51 -0.15 -1.52
N LEU A 44 -9.25 1.12 -1.25
CA LEU A 44 -7.92 1.71 -1.44
C LEU A 44 -6.91 1.13 -0.44
N ALA A 45 -7.30 0.98 0.83
CA ALA A 45 -6.48 0.35 1.85
C ALA A 45 -6.18 -1.12 1.52
N GLY A 46 -7.19 -1.88 1.08
CA GLY A 46 -7.01 -3.26 0.62
C GLY A 46 -6.06 -3.36 -0.56
N LEU A 47 -6.14 -2.43 -1.52
CA LEU A 47 -5.21 -2.34 -2.64
C LEU A 47 -3.79 -2.02 -2.17
N GLY A 48 -3.62 -1.10 -1.21
CA GLY A 48 -2.33 -0.81 -0.60
C GLY A 48 -1.68 -2.04 0.04
N VAL A 49 -2.46 -2.80 0.82
CA VAL A 49 -2.00 -4.06 1.43
C VAL A 49 -1.62 -5.10 0.36
N ALA A 50 -2.42 -5.24 -0.70
CA ALA A 50 -2.13 -6.15 -1.80
C ALA A 50 -0.82 -5.78 -2.52
N VAL A 51 -0.62 -4.49 -2.83
CA VAL A 51 0.61 -3.98 -3.46
C VAL A 51 1.82 -4.23 -2.56
N PHE A 52 1.69 -3.99 -1.25
CA PHE A 52 2.75 -4.29 -0.29
C PHE A 52 3.14 -5.78 -0.32
N TYR A 53 2.13 -6.65 -0.28
CA TYR A 53 2.34 -8.10 -0.28
C TYR A 53 2.97 -8.59 -1.60
N LEU A 54 2.57 -8.03 -2.74
CA LEU A 54 3.19 -8.32 -4.04
C LEU A 54 4.67 -7.91 -4.04
N GLY A 55 5.01 -6.74 -3.50
CA GLY A 55 6.40 -6.30 -3.34
C GLY A 55 7.22 -7.24 -2.48
N HIS A 56 6.64 -7.72 -1.37
CA HIS A 56 7.24 -8.72 -0.50
C HIS A 56 7.44 -10.08 -1.19
N ALA A 57 6.44 -10.59 -1.89
CA ALA A 57 6.52 -11.83 -2.64
C ALA A 57 7.60 -11.77 -3.73
N LEU A 58 7.71 -10.63 -4.43
CA LEU A 58 8.74 -10.39 -5.44
C LEU A 58 10.15 -10.43 -4.82
N GLN A 59 10.36 -9.76 -3.67
CA GLN A 59 11.64 -9.81 -2.98
C GLN A 59 12.01 -11.23 -2.52
N ARG A 60 11.04 -12.02 -2.03
CA ARG A 60 11.27 -13.40 -1.62
C ARG A 60 11.70 -14.30 -2.77
N ARG A 61 11.06 -14.19 -3.93
CA ARG A 61 11.46 -14.98 -5.12
C ARG A 61 12.85 -14.62 -5.63
N VAL A 62 13.23 -13.35 -5.54
CA VAL A 62 14.53 -12.85 -6.00
C VAL A 62 15.65 -13.19 -5.01
N GLY A 63 15.36 -13.14 -3.71
CA GLY A 63 16.31 -13.49 -2.64
C GLY A 63 16.38 -14.99 -2.31
N GLY A 64 15.43 -15.80 -2.77
CA GLY A 64 15.32 -17.24 -2.49
C GLY A 64 15.88 -18.18 -3.57
N GLY A 65 16.50 -17.65 -4.63
CA GLY A 65 17.10 -18.45 -5.71
C GLY A 65 18.54 -18.93 -5.44
N SER A 66 18.93 -19.07 -4.17
CA SER A 66 20.30 -19.44 -3.77
C SER A 66 20.34 -20.38 -2.56
N ALA A 67 19.40 -21.30 -2.48
CA ALA A 67 19.43 -22.43 -1.55
C ALA A 67 19.40 -23.73 -2.33
#